data_AF-A0A7C5BQ34-F1
#
_entry.id   AF-A0A7C5BQ34-F1
#
_cell.length_a   1.000
_cell.length_b   1.000
_cell.length_c   1.000
_cell.angle_alpha   90.00
_cell.angle_beta   90.00
_cell.angle_gamma   90.00
#
_symmetry.space_group_name_H-M   'P 1'
#
loop_
_entity.id
_entity.type
_entity.pdbx_description
1 polymer ?
#
loop_
_entity_poly.entity_id
_entity_poly.type
_entity_poly.pdbx_seq_one_letter_code
_entity_poly.pdbx_strand_id
1 'polypeptide(L)'
;MNPVYHQAKFMLSASQLSEAPEDKGKEIAFAGRSNAGKSSAINTLTRQRALARISKTPGRTQLLNFFEIDEQRKFVDLPGYG
;
A
#
# COMPACT_ATOMS: atom_id res chain seq x y z
N MET A 1 18.24 -0.90 -5.18
CA MET A 1 16.99 -1.16 -4.44
C MET A 1 17.25 -2.33 -3.51
N ASN A 2 16.88 -2.23 -2.23
CA ASN A 2 17.14 -3.28 -1.25
C ASN A 2 16.26 -4.51 -1.58
N PRO A 3 16.84 -5.72 -1.78
CA PRO A 3 16.09 -6.92 -2.17
C PRO A 3 15.00 -7.31 -1.18
N VAL A 4 15.07 -6.82 0.07
CA VAL A 4 14.04 -7.08 1.08
C VAL A 4 12.65 -6.62 0.64
N TYR A 5 12.54 -5.57 -0.16
CA TYR A 5 11.24 -5.07 -0.62
C TYR A 5 10.61 -5.96 -1.70
N HIS A 6 11.38 -6.86 -2.31
CA HIS A 6 10.85 -7.74 -3.36
C HIS A 6 9.94 -8.84 -2.83
N GLN A 7 9.99 -9.11 -1.53
CA GLN A 7 9.14 -10.11 -0.87
C GLN A 7 7.78 -9.53 -0.43
N ALA A 8 7.51 -8.27 -0.74
CA ALA A 8 6.28 -7.59 -0.35
C ALA A 8 5.03 -8.33 -0.86
N LYS A 9 4.00 -8.44 -0.03
CA LYS A 9 2.73 -9.09 -0.37
C LYS A 9 1.57 -8.23 0.05
N PHE A 10 0.48 -8.30 -0.69
CA PHE A 10 -0.78 -7.68 -0.27
C PHE A 10 -1.28 -8.39 1.00
N MET A 11 -1.56 -7.62 2.05
CA MET A 11 -2.03 -8.13 3.33
C MET A 11 -3.55 -7.96 3.44
N LEU A 12 -4.02 -6.71 3.47
CA LEU A 12 -5.45 -6.39 3.56
C LEU A 12 -5.73 -4.96 3.07
N SER A 13 -7.02 -4.69 2.83
CA SER A 13 -7.53 -3.33 2.62
C SER A 13 -8.48 -2.97 3.75
N ALA A 14 -8.23 -1.85 4.42
CA ALA A 14 -9.08 -1.35 5.50
C ALA A 14 -9.89 -0.14 5.01
N SER A 15 -11.17 -0.12 5.30
CA SER A 15 -12.03 1.04 5.01
C SER A 15 -12.03 2.06 6.16
N GLN A 16 -11.66 1.60 7.35
CA GLN A 16 -11.58 2.38 8.57
C GLN A 16 -10.29 2.04 9.33
N LEU A 17 -9.77 2.97 10.13
CA LEU A 17 -8.56 2.72 10.92
C LEU A 17 -8.73 1.58 11.93
N SER A 18 -9.95 1.34 12.42
CA SER A 18 -10.27 0.21 13.30
C SER A 18 -10.15 -1.16 12.62
N GLU A 19 -10.14 -1.20 11.29
CA GLU A 19 -9.95 -2.41 10.49
C GLU A 19 -8.48 -2.59 10.06
N ALA A 20 -7.59 -1.65 10.44
CA ALA A 20 -6.17 -1.75 10.18
C ALA A 20 -5.57 -2.94 10.96
N PRO A 21 -4.47 -3.54 10.45
CA PRO A 21 -3.73 -4.51 11.23
C PRO A 21 -3.21 -3.88 12.51
N GLU A 22 -2.84 -4.73 13.47
CA GLU A 22 -2.22 -4.28 14.71
C GLU A 22 -0.97 -3.43 14.41
N ASP A 23 -0.86 -2.30 15.12
CA ASP A 23 0.27 -1.38 15.01
C ASP A 23 1.52 -2.01 15.62
N LYS A 24 2.24 -2.74 14.76
CA LYS A 24 3.45 -3.49 15.09
C LYS A 24 4.50 -3.25 14.02
N GLY A 25 5.72 -2.98 14.49
CA GLY A 25 6.89 -2.76 13.64
C GLY A 25 6.94 -1.34 13.07
N LYS A 26 7.31 -1.23 11.80
CA LYS A 26 7.46 0.03 11.07
C LYS A 26 6.57 0.04 9.85
N GLU A 27 5.81 1.10 9.69
CA GLU A 27 4.93 1.30 8.54
C GLU A 27 5.38 2.54 7.75
N ILE A 28 5.47 2.39 6.43
CA ILE A 28 5.76 3.51 5.52
C ILE A 28 4.51 3.79 4.70
N ALA A 29 3.90 4.94 4.96
CA ALA A 29 2.71 5.39 4.25
C ALA A 29 3.07 6.16 2.97
N PHE A 30 2.37 5.84 1.88
CA PHE A 30 2.45 6.52 0.60
C PHE A 30 1.24 7.44 0.47
N ALA A 31 1.47 8.75 0.46
CA ALA A 31 0.45 9.78 0.32
C ALA A 31 0.65 10.57 -0.98
N GLY A 32 -0.44 10.97 -1.63
CA GLY A 32 -0.38 11.73 -2.87
C GLY A 32 -1.68 11.75 -3.64
N ARG A 33 -1.91 12.80 -4.44
CA ARG A 33 -3.15 13.02 -5.19
C ARG A 33 -3.51 11.86 -6.12
N SER A 34 -2.54 11.35 -6.88
CA SER A 34 -2.76 10.32 -7.89
C SER A 34 -2.56 8.91 -7.32
N ASN A 35 -3.57 8.04 -7.44
CA ASN A 35 -3.42 6.61 -7.13
C ASN A 35 -2.44 5.94 -8.09
N ALA A 36 -2.44 6.32 -9.37
CA ALA A 36 -1.50 5.78 -10.36
C ALA A 36 -0.04 6.03 -9.99
N GLY A 37 0.29 7.23 -9.51
CA GLY A 37 1.64 7.58 -9.07
C GLY A 37 2.11 6.75 -7.87
N LYS A 38 1.26 6.63 -6.84
CA LYS A 38 1.56 5.84 -5.63
C LYS A 38 1.73 4.37 -5.96
N SER A 39 0.78 3.77 -6.69
CA SER A 39 0.87 2.38 -7.09
C SER A 39 2.10 2.11 -7.96
N SER A 40 2.46 3.04 -8.86
CA SER A 40 3.69 2.90 -9.65
C SER A 40 4.93 2.94 -8.77
N ALA A 41 5.00 3.84 -7.78
CA ALA A 41 6.15 3.91 -6.86
C ALA A 41 6.31 2.63 -6.05
N ILE A 42 5.20 2.09 -5.50
CA ILE A 42 5.20 0.83 -4.75
C ILE A 42 5.69 -0.31 -5.64
N ASN A 43 5.12 -0.47 -6.83
CA ASN A 43 5.50 -1.51 -7.79
C ASN A 43 6.97 -1.40 -8.22
N THR A 44 7.48 -0.19 -8.38
CA THR A 44 8.90 0.05 -8.68
C THR A 44 9.80 -0.34 -7.50
N LEU A 45 9.48 0.08 -6.27
CA LEU A 45 10.25 -0.22 -5.05
C LEU A 45 10.31 -1.72 -4.75
N THR A 46 9.21 -2.44 -4.99
CA THR A 46 9.10 -3.88 -4.74
C THR A 46 9.53 -4.72 -5.95
N ARG A 47 9.79 -4.11 -7.11
CA ARG A 47 9.99 -4.80 -8.41
C ARG A 47 8.85 -5.77 -8.77
N GLN A 48 7.63 -5.49 -8.32
CA GLN A 48 6.45 -6.29 -8.64
C GLN A 48 5.48 -5.48 -9.48
N ARG A 49 5.12 -5.97 -10.68
CA ARG A 49 4.34 -5.19 -11.65
C ARG A 49 2.87 -4.97 -11.27
N ALA A 50 2.30 -5.81 -10.42
CA ALA A 50 0.86 -5.84 -10.17
C ALA A 50 0.50 -5.98 -8.68
N LEU A 51 1.42 -5.60 -7.79
CA LEU A 51 1.22 -5.64 -6.33
C LEU A 51 0.24 -4.55 -5.91
N ALA A 52 0.59 -3.28 -6.13
CA ALA A 52 -0.31 -2.17 -5.93
C ALA A 52 -1.12 -1.93 -7.20
N ARG A 53 -2.45 -2.08 -7.10
CA ARG A 53 -3.38 -1.93 -8.22
C ARG A 53 -4.15 -0.63 -8.10
N ILE A 54 -4.29 0.06 -9.22
CA ILE A 54 -5.14 1.24 -9.32
C ILE A 54 -6.59 0.78 -9.27
N SER A 55 -7.33 1.16 -8.21
CA SER A 55 -8.79 0.99 -8.21
C SER A 55 -9.38 1.84 -9.34
N LYS A 56 -10.04 1.18 -10.29
CA LYS A 56 -10.66 1.82 -11.46
C LYS A 56 -12.02 2.44 -11.17
N THR A 57 -12.59 2.20 -9.99
CA THR A 57 -13.96 2.61 -9.65
C THR A 57 -13.92 3.96 -8.94
N PRO A 58 -14.36 5.05 -9.58
CA PRO A 58 -14.38 6.37 -8.94
C PRO A 58 -15.40 6.42 -7.81
N GLY A 59 -15.04 7.05 -6.68
CA GLY A 59 -15.99 7.70 -5.78
C GLY A 59 -16.75 6.85 -4.75
N ARG A 60 -16.44 5.56 -4.51
CA ARG A 60 -17.28 4.75 -3.58
C ARG A 60 -16.63 4.26 -2.29
N THR A 61 -15.32 4.08 -2.21
CA THR A 61 -14.61 3.84 -0.93
C THR A 61 -13.12 4.12 -1.09
N GLN A 62 -12.56 4.93 -0.20
CA GLN A 62 -11.13 5.20 -0.12
C GLN A 62 -10.50 4.18 0.85
N LEU A 63 -9.89 3.12 0.32
CA LEU A 63 -9.30 2.04 1.12
C LEU A 63 -7.83 2.35 1.44
N LEU A 64 -7.42 2.01 2.66
CA LEU A 64 -6.03 1.89 3.09
C LEU A 64 -5.53 0.51 2.68
N ASN A 65 -4.56 0.41 1.78
CA ASN A 65 -4.01 -0.88 1.38
C ASN A 65 -2.70 -1.17 2.10
N PHE A 66 -2.65 -2.27 2.83
CA PHE A 66 -1.47 -2.71 3.55
C PHE A 66 -0.73 -3.79 2.76
N PHE A 67 0.58 -3.62 2.66
CA PHE A 67 1.48 -4.58 2.04
C PHE A 67 2.54 -4.99 3.06
N GLU A 68 2.52 -6.26 3.48
CA GLU A 68 3.54 -6.80 4.38
C GLU A 68 4.85 -7.00 3.60
N ILE A 69 5.98 -6.60 4.20
CA ILE A 69 7.31 -6.93 3.69
C ILE A 69 7.88 -8.07 4.53
N ASP A 70 7.78 -7.96 5.85
CA ASP A 70 8.10 -9.01 6.81
C ASP A 70 7.36 -8.73 8.13
N GLU A 71 7.68 -9.50 9.15
CA GLU A 71 7.08 -9.39 10.50
C GLU A 71 7.23 -8.00 11.14
N GLN A 72 8.18 -7.17 10.70
CA GLN A 72 8.46 -5.87 11.28
C GLN A 72 8.21 -4.69 10.33
N ARG A 73 7.89 -4.91 9.05
CA ARG A 73 7.84 -3.84 8.05
C ARG A 73 6.63 -3.97 7.14
N LYS A 74 5.93 -2.86 6.95
CA LYS A 74 4.79 -2.77 6.03
C LYS A 74 4.86 -1.50 5.18
N PHE A 75 4.33 -1.57 3.97
CA PHE A 75 3.95 -0.39 3.19
C PHE A 75 2.44 -0.17 3.32
N VAL A 76 2.03 1.09 3.35
CA VAL A 76 0.62 1.48 3.41
C VAL A 76 0.34 2.44 2.26
N ASP A 77 -0.52 2.05 1.32
CA ASP A 77 -1.02 2.95 0.28
C ASP A 77 -2.25 3.66 0.82
N LEU A 78 -2.10 4.95 1.09
CA LEU A 78 -3.22 5.80 1.52
C LEU A 78 -4.07 6.13 0.30
N PRO A 79 -5.37 6.36 0.48
CA PRO A 79 -6.18 6.84 -0.63
C PRO A 79 -5.71 8.20 -1.15
N GLY A 80 -5.80 8.40 -2.47
CA GLY A 80 -5.51 9.69 -3.07
C GLY A 80 -6.53 10.75 -2.67
N TYR A 81 -6.06 11.94 -2.28
CA TYR A 81 -6.89 13.07 -1.86
C TYR A 81 -7.47 13.90 -3.02
N GLY A 82 -7.47 13.34 -4.25
CA GLY A 82 -7.87 14.03 -5.48
C GLY A 82 -9.33 13.78 -5.86
#